data_AF-A0A1H6H0P4-F1
#
_entry.id   AF-A0A1H6H0P4-F1
#
_cell.length_a   1.000
_cell.length_b   1.000
_cell.length_c   1.000
_cell.angle_alpha   90.00
_cell.angle_beta   90.00
_cell.angle_gamma   90.00
#
_symmetry.space_group_name_H-M   'P 1'
#
loop_
_entity.id
_entity.type
_entity.pdbx_description
1 polymer ?
#
loop_
_entity_poly.entity_id
_entity_poly.type
_entity_poly.pdbx_seq_one_letter_code
_entity_poly.pdbx_strand_id
1 'polypeptide(L)'
;MYDIVECITFVIYIREIINLMKKLLLLFLFVGTFVGFSNNLKAQLREPGSITQKADDGVLLAYPNPAKDFLIIKAKDSSLRIKSVTFYSILGMQVASYTVNMNSGEINIEKLKPGKYMIRYILSDNTQKVTQIVKQ
;
A
#
# COMPACT_ATOMS: atom_id res chain seq x y z
N MET A 1 -66.32 2.85 34.69
CA MET A 1 -65.80 1.96 33.61
C MET A 1 -65.16 2.78 32.49
N TYR A 2 -65.76 3.91 32.09
CA TYR A 2 -65.25 4.81 31.03
C TYR A 2 -63.87 5.41 31.35
N ASP A 3 -63.67 5.95 32.56
CA ASP A 3 -62.38 6.58 32.95
C ASP A 3 -61.18 5.63 32.90
N ILE A 4 -61.40 4.34 33.18
CA ILE A 4 -60.34 3.32 33.16
C ILE A 4 -59.92 3.03 31.71
N VAL A 5 -60.88 3.02 30.77
CA VAL A 5 -60.63 2.76 29.34
C VAL A 5 -59.90 3.95 28.69
N GLU A 6 -60.28 5.18 29.04
CA GLU A 6 -59.56 6.37 28.57
C GLU A 6 -58.11 6.40 29.08
N CYS A 7 -57.90 6.04 30.35
CA CYS A 7 -56.56 6.01 30.94
C CYS A 7 -55.66 4.94 30.28
N ILE A 8 -56.20 3.76 29.96
CA ILE A 8 -55.46 2.71 29.24
C ILE A 8 -55.10 3.16 27.81
N THR A 9 -56.05 3.77 27.09
CA THR A 9 -55.82 4.29 25.74
C THR A 9 -54.73 5.36 25.73
N PHE A 10 -54.75 6.25 26.73
CA PHE A 10 -53.74 7.29 26.89
C PHE A 10 -52.33 6.71 27.15
N VAL A 11 -52.22 5.68 28.00
CA VAL A 11 -50.93 5.01 28.27
C VAL A 11 -50.39 4.30 27.02
N ILE A 12 -51.25 3.67 26.23
CA ILE A 12 -50.86 3.03 24.96
C ILE A 12 -50.35 4.08 23.97
N TYR A 13 -51.04 5.20 23.84
CA TYR A 13 -50.66 6.31 22.96
C TYR A 13 -49.29 6.90 23.32
N ILE A 14 -49.03 7.14 24.61
CA ILE A 14 -47.73 7.61 25.08
C ILE A 14 -46.62 6.59 24.80
N ARG A 15 -46.91 5.29 24.96
CA ARG A 15 -45.95 4.22 24.66
C ARG A 15 -45.59 4.17 23.17
N GLU A 16 -46.56 4.38 22.28
CA GLU A 16 -46.31 4.46 20.83
C GLU A 16 -45.46 5.67 20.45
N ILE A 17 -45.73 6.85 21.02
CA ILE A 17 -44.93 8.06 20.81
C ILE A 17 -43.47 7.83 21.24
N ILE A 18 -43.25 7.23 22.41
CA ILE A 18 -41.90 6.93 22.91
C ILE A 18 -41.17 5.96 21.97
N ASN A 19 -41.86 4.96 21.43
CA ASN A 19 -41.28 4.02 20.48
C ASN A 19 -40.94 4.68 19.14
N LEU A 20 -41.78 5.61 18.67
CA LEU A 20 -41.54 6.40 17.46
C LEU A 20 -40.30 7.29 17.63
N MET A 21 -40.17 7.99 18.76
CA MET A 21 -39.02 8.84 19.07
C MET A 21 -37.71 8.04 19.18
N LYS A 22 -37.75 6.83 19.76
CA LYS A 22 -36.58 5.94 19.84
C LYS A 22 -36.10 5.49 18.46
N LYS A 23 -37.01 5.14 17.55
CA LYS A 23 -36.65 4.78 16.17
C LYS A 23 -36.05 5.96 15.42
N LEU A 24 -36.60 7.16 15.61
CA LEU A 24 -36.08 8.38 15.00
C LEU A 24 -34.68 8.73 15.52
N LEU A 25 -34.43 8.57 16.82
CA LEU A 25 -33.10 8.76 17.41
C LEU A 25 -32.06 7.77 16.85
N LEU A 26 -32.47 6.51 16.64
CA LEU A 26 -31.61 5.48 16.05
C LEU A 26 -31.27 5.79 14.58
N LEU A 27 -32.21 6.38 13.82
CA LEU A 27 -31.98 6.85 12.46
C LEU A 27 -30.95 7.99 12.42
N PHE A 28 -31.03 8.96 13.33
CA PHE A 28 -30.05 10.05 13.41
C PHE A 28 -28.65 9.57 13.79
N LEU A 29 -28.55 8.56 14.66
CA LEU A 29 -27.26 7.92 14.99
C LEU A 29 -26.63 7.26 13.75
N PHE A 30 -27.43 6.58 12.94
CA PHE A 30 -26.96 5.89 11.72
C PHE A 30 -26.51 6.87 10.62
N VAL A 31 -27.20 8.00 10.47
CA VAL A 31 -26.79 9.04 9.50
C VAL A 31 -25.58 9.84 10.01
N GLY A 32 -25.50 10.11 11.32
CA GLY A 32 -24.40 10.86 11.93
C GLY A 32 -23.04 10.20 11.79
N THR A 33 -22.96 8.86 11.79
CA THR A 33 -21.70 8.14 11.56
C THR A 33 -21.26 8.14 10.10
N PHE A 34 -22.18 8.34 9.15
CA PHE A 34 -21.88 8.37 7.72
C PHE A 34 -21.35 9.73 7.23
N VAL A 35 -21.82 10.83 7.81
CA VAL A 35 -21.44 12.19 7.37
C VAL A 35 -20.03 12.59 7.84
N GLY A 36 -19.48 11.91 8.86
CA GLY A 36 -18.12 12.16 9.37
C GLY A 36 -16.98 11.51 8.58
N PHE A 37 -17.28 10.68 7.58
CA PHE A 37 -16.26 10.00 6.76
C PHE A 37 -16.00 10.75 5.44
N SER A 38 -15.63 12.02 5.56
CA SER A 38 -15.07 12.78 4.44
C SER A 38 -13.95 13.64 4.96
N ASN A 39 -12.72 13.13 4.86
CA ASN A 39 -11.56 13.91 4.44
C ASN A 39 -10.36 12.99 4.19
N ASN A 40 -9.94 12.95 2.93
CA ASN A 40 -8.69 12.37 2.38
C ASN A 40 -8.65 10.91 1.91
N LEU A 41 -9.75 10.33 1.43
CA LEU A 41 -9.61 9.17 0.54
C LEU A 41 -9.22 9.62 -0.87
N LYS A 42 -7.91 9.77 -1.11
CA LYS A 42 -7.37 9.74 -2.48
C LYS A 42 -7.53 8.32 -3.00
N ALA A 43 -8.65 8.03 -3.65
CA ALA A 43 -8.76 6.84 -4.48
C ALA A 43 -7.82 7.03 -5.67
N GLN A 44 -6.59 6.52 -5.56
CA GLN A 44 -5.73 6.35 -6.73
C GLN A 44 -6.43 5.35 -7.65
N LEU A 45 -7.02 5.87 -8.72
CA LEU A 45 -7.40 5.10 -9.88
C LEU A 45 -6.11 4.56 -10.50
N ARG A 46 -5.68 3.39 -10.03
CA ARG A 46 -4.53 2.69 -10.56
C ARG A 46 -5.05 1.83 -11.70
N GLU A 47 -4.82 2.30 -12.93
CA GLU A 47 -5.11 1.50 -14.11
C GLU A 47 -4.51 0.10 -13.96
N PRO A 48 -5.23 -0.99 -14.27
CA PRO A 48 -4.67 -2.33 -14.32
C PRO A 48 -3.78 -2.44 -15.57
N GLY A 49 -2.63 -1.78 -15.52
CA GLY A 49 -1.68 -1.71 -16.62
C GLY A 49 -0.35 -1.17 -16.11
N SER A 50 0.66 -2.04 -16.09
CA SER A 50 2.04 -1.75 -15.68
C SER A 50 2.28 -1.74 -14.17
N ILE A 51 2.69 -2.90 -13.66
CA ILE A 51 3.52 -3.05 -12.45
C ILE A 51 4.92 -2.47 -12.76
N THR A 52 4.96 -1.20 -13.07
CA THR A 52 6.15 -0.37 -13.08
C THR A 52 5.83 0.76 -12.13
N GLN A 53 5.81 0.42 -10.84
CA GLN A 53 6.17 1.42 -9.84
C GLN A 53 7.59 1.84 -10.21
N LYS A 54 7.70 2.94 -10.96
CA LYS A 54 8.84 3.82 -10.81
C LYS A 54 8.78 4.30 -9.36
N ALA A 55 9.30 3.48 -8.44
CA ALA A 55 9.83 3.94 -7.17
C ALA A 55 11.12 4.71 -7.50
N ASP A 56 10.98 5.75 -8.32
CA ASP A 56 12.03 6.70 -8.60
C ASP A 56 11.99 7.71 -7.46
N ASP A 57 12.42 7.26 -6.28
CA ASP A 57 12.78 8.16 -5.18
C ASP A 57 14.03 8.98 -5.56
N GLY A 58 14.54 8.89 -6.80
CA GLY A 58 15.74 9.56 -7.27
C GLY A 58 17.03 9.07 -6.63
N VAL A 59 16.98 8.19 -5.62
CA VAL A 59 18.18 7.79 -4.86
C VAL A 59 19.02 6.77 -5.62
N LEU A 60 18.40 5.87 -6.37
CA LEU A 60 19.05 4.75 -7.05
C LEU A 60 18.58 4.59 -8.50
N LEU A 61 19.53 4.35 -9.40
CA LEU A 61 19.32 4.06 -10.81
C LEU A 61 19.72 2.61 -11.08
N ALA A 62 18.84 1.87 -11.77
CA ALA A 62 19.10 0.49 -12.21
C ALA A 62 18.77 0.38 -13.70
N TYR A 63 19.76 0.05 -14.53
CA TYR A 63 19.61 -0.01 -15.99
C TYR A 63 20.53 -1.08 -16.62
N PRO A 64 20.18 -1.64 -17.78
CA PRO A 64 18.91 -1.49 -18.48
C PRO A 64 17.76 -2.23 -17.75
N ASN A 65 16.52 -1.78 -17.95
CA ASN A 65 15.33 -2.50 -17.52
C ASN A 65 14.29 -2.41 -18.66
N PRO A 66 13.98 -3.49 -19.39
CA PRO A 66 14.35 -4.88 -19.12
C PRO A 66 15.85 -5.20 -19.26
N ALA A 67 16.36 -6.13 -18.45
CA ALA A 67 17.76 -6.54 -18.40
C ALA A 67 17.97 -7.94 -19.00
N LYS A 68 19.11 -8.18 -19.66
CA LYS A 68 19.49 -9.48 -20.23
C LYS A 68 20.55 -10.17 -19.38
N ASP A 69 21.82 -9.76 -19.49
CA ASP A 69 22.93 -10.52 -18.89
C ASP A 69 23.49 -9.83 -17.65
N PHE A 70 23.46 -8.49 -17.66
CA PHE A 70 23.95 -7.66 -16.57
C PHE A 70 22.94 -6.56 -16.22
N LEU A 71 23.02 -6.10 -14.98
CA LEU A 71 22.31 -4.93 -14.48
C LEU A 71 23.32 -3.98 -13.86
N ILE A 72 23.34 -2.74 -14.35
CA ILE A 72 24.12 -1.66 -13.77
C ILE A 72 23.27 -0.99 -12.71
N ILE A 73 23.84 -0.90 -11.50
CA ILE A 73 23.23 -0.24 -10.36
C ILE A 73 24.08 0.95 -9.95
N LYS A 74 23.48 2.11 -9.77
CA LYS A 74 24.18 3.35 -9.43
C LYS A 74 23.39 4.18 -8.42
N ALA A 75 24.05 4.62 -7.36
CA ALA A 75 23.49 5.63 -6.47
C ALA A 75 23.62 7.03 -7.10
N LYS A 76 22.54 7.81 -7.07
CA LYS A 76 22.53 9.16 -7.67
C LYS A 76 23.38 10.14 -6.86
N ASP A 77 23.38 9.98 -5.55
CA ASP A 77 24.23 10.73 -4.63
C ASP A 77 25.61 10.06 -4.52
N SER A 78 26.67 10.80 -4.78
CA SER A 78 28.06 10.34 -4.67
C SER A 78 28.50 10.03 -3.24
N SER A 79 27.84 10.60 -2.23
CA SER A 79 28.14 10.36 -0.82
C SER A 79 27.61 9.00 -0.35
N LEU A 80 26.58 8.47 -1.02
CA LEU A 80 25.97 7.20 -0.69
C LEU A 80 26.66 6.04 -1.43
N ARG A 81 26.89 4.95 -0.70
CA ARG A 81 27.43 3.70 -1.25
C ARG A 81 26.42 2.59 -1.11
N ILE A 82 26.32 1.72 -2.10
CA ILE A 82 25.48 0.54 -2.06
C ILE A 82 26.28 -0.55 -1.36
N LYS A 83 25.89 -0.94 -0.14
CA LYS A 83 26.55 -2.01 0.64
C LYS A 83 26.25 -3.36 0.01
N SER A 84 24.98 -3.68 -0.14
CA SER A 84 24.54 -4.96 -0.68
C SER A 84 23.31 -4.82 -1.57
N VAL A 85 23.19 -5.79 -2.47
CA VAL A 85 22.08 -5.94 -3.40
C VAL A 85 21.57 -7.35 -3.34
N THR A 86 20.28 -7.52 -3.07
CA THR A 86 19.68 -8.83 -2.94
C THR A 86 18.45 -8.92 -3.83
N PHE A 87 18.39 -9.97 -4.62
CA PHE A 87 17.30 -10.24 -5.56
C PHE A 87 16.29 -11.17 -4.91
N TYR A 88 15.02 -10.82 -5.07
CA TYR A 88 13.89 -11.60 -4.63
C TYR A 88 12.96 -11.90 -5.80
N SER A 89 12.37 -13.09 -5.80
CA SER A 89 11.23 -13.38 -6.68
C SER A 89 10.02 -12.52 -6.28
N ILE A 90 9.02 -12.44 -7.16
CA ILE A 90 7.74 -11.76 -6.83
C ILE A 90 7.03 -12.42 -5.63
N LEU A 91 7.35 -13.69 -5.35
CA LEU A 91 6.86 -14.41 -4.17
C LEU A 91 7.67 -14.10 -2.90
N GLY A 92 8.69 -13.25 -2.97
CA GLY A 92 9.52 -12.85 -1.83
C GLY A 92 10.66 -13.80 -1.50
N MET A 93 10.93 -14.83 -2.32
CA MET A 93 12.06 -15.73 -2.09
C MET A 93 13.37 -15.11 -2.54
N GLN A 94 14.42 -15.17 -1.71
CA GLN A 94 15.76 -14.71 -2.09
C GLN A 94 16.35 -15.63 -3.16
N VAL A 95 16.75 -15.06 -4.30
CA VAL A 95 17.33 -15.81 -5.43
C VAL A 95 18.82 -15.56 -5.62
N ALA A 96 19.31 -14.38 -5.25
CA ALA A 96 20.73 -14.04 -5.31
C ALA A 96 21.05 -12.89 -4.35
N SER A 97 22.31 -12.81 -3.89
CA SER A 97 22.79 -11.72 -3.04
C SER A 97 24.23 -11.37 -3.40
N TYR A 98 24.51 -10.08 -3.51
CA TYR A 98 25.80 -9.54 -3.91
C TYR A 98 26.22 -8.44 -2.94
N THR A 99 27.49 -8.48 -2.54
CA THR A 99 28.12 -7.42 -1.76
C THR A 99 28.88 -6.52 -2.73
N VAL A 100 28.52 -5.23 -2.76
CA VAL A 100 28.98 -4.29 -3.80
C VAL A 100 29.92 -3.25 -3.18
N ASN A 101 29.56 -2.66 -2.04
CA ASN A 101 30.34 -1.65 -1.30
C ASN A 101 30.86 -0.47 -2.15
N MET A 102 30.18 -0.12 -3.24
CA MET A 102 30.54 0.96 -4.16
C MET A 102 29.32 1.79 -4.56
N ASN A 103 29.56 2.97 -5.15
CA ASN A 103 28.49 3.86 -5.61
C ASN A 103 27.83 3.37 -6.91
N SER A 104 28.60 2.70 -7.77
CA SER A 104 28.15 2.12 -9.03
C SER A 104 28.77 0.74 -9.20
N GLY A 105 27.99 -0.26 -9.59
CA GLY A 105 28.46 -1.62 -9.81
C GLY A 105 27.70 -2.33 -10.91
N GLU A 106 28.33 -3.34 -11.50
CA GLU A 106 27.71 -4.24 -12.46
C GLU A 106 27.40 -5.57 -11.79
N ILE A 107 26.17 -6.05 -11.97
CA ILE A 107 25.73 -7.32 -11.41
C ILE A 107 25.40 -8.25 -12.57
N ASN A 108 26.07 -9.39 -12.64
CA ASN A 108 25.70 -10.46 -13.56
C ASN A 108 24.43 -11.15 -13.06
N ILE A 109 23.41 -11.15 -13.92
CA ILE A 109 22.08 -11.74 -13.70
C ILE A 109 21.75 -12.84 -14.73
N GLU A 110 22.73 -13.31 -15.49
CA GLU A 110 22.59 -14.34 -16.53
C GLU A 110 21.98 -15.63 -15.97
N LYS A 111 22.34 -15.97 -14.72
CA LYS A 111 21.85 -17.17 -14.01
C LYS A 111 20.38 -17.05 -13.56
N LEU A 112 19.78 -15.86 -13.62
CA LEU A 112 18.37 -15.66 -13.28
C LEU A 112 17.49 -16.03 -14.47
N LYS A 113 16.40 -16.75 -14.20
CA LYS A 113 15.40 -17.09 -15.22
C LYS A 113 14.69 -15.81 -15.71
N PRO A 114 14.18 -15.78 -16.94
CA PRO A 114 13.31 -14.70 -17.42
C PRO A 114 12.11 -14.51 -16.47
N GLY A 115 11.81 -13.26 -16.14
CA GLY A 115 10.74 -12.96 -15.18
C GLY A 115 10.88 -11.60 -14.49
N LYS A 116 9.93 -11.31 -13.58
CA LYS A 116 9.98 -10.11 -12.75
C LYS A 116 10.66 -10.40 -11.43
N TYR A 117 11.46 -9.46 -10.95
CA TYR A 117 12.20 -9.57 -9.69
C TYR A 117 12.11 -8.27 -8.90
N MET A 118 12.15 -8.40 -7.58
CA MET A 118 12.35 -7.27 -6.66
C MET A 118 13.82 -7.24 -6.26
N ILE A 119 14.44 -6.06 -6.32
CA ILE A 119 15.81 -5.84 -5.89
C ILE A 119 15.79 -5.01 -4.64
N ARG A 120 16.34 -5.56 -3.55
CA ARG A 120 16.57 -4.86 -2.30
C ARG A 120 17.99 -4.30 -2.30
N TYR A 121 18.12 -3.02 -2.00
CA TYR A 121 19.40 -2.34 -1.81
C TYR A 121 19.54 -1.95 -0.35
N ILE A 122 20.72 -2.17 0.21
CA ILE A 122 21.12 -1.62 1.51
C ILE A 122 22.19 -0.58 1.25
N LEU A 123 21.94 0.67 1.63
CA LEU A 123 22.87 1.78 1.45
C LEU A 123 23.78 1.96 2.68
N SER A 124 24.80 2.81 2.56
CA SER A 124 25.78 3.09 3.60
C SER A 124 25.16 3.63 4.89
N ASP A 125 24.11 4.44 4.77
CA ASP A 125 23.27 4.98 5.85
C ASP A 125 22.29 3.94 6.45
N ASN A 126 22.34 2.69 5.99
CA ASN A 126 21.40 1.60 6.31
C ASN A 126 19.97 1.83 5.79
N THR A 127 19.76 2.81 4.90
CA THR A 127 18.50 2.95 4.18
C THR A 127 18.29 1.72 3.30
N GLN A 128 17.07 1.20 3.34
CA GLN A 128 16.65 0.11 2.47
C GLN A 128 15.74 0.65 1.37
N LYS A 129 16.03 0.26 0.13
CA LYS A 129 15.19 0.59 -1.03
C LYS A 129 14.89 -0.68 -1.79
N VAL A 130 13.69 -0.75 -2.36
CA VAL A 130 13.26 -1.88 -3.18
C VAL A 130 12.78 -1.36 -4.52
N THR A 131 13.34 -1.89 -5.62
CA THR A 131 12.88 -1.59 -6.97
C THR A 131 12.49 -2.86 -7.70
N GLN A 132 11.74 -2.72 -8.78
CA GLN A 132 11.32 -3.85 -9.61
C GLN A 132 12.05 -3.82 -10.94
N ILE A 133 12.52 -4.99 -11.38
CA ILE A 133 13.13 -5.17 -12.71
C ILE A 133 12.46 -6.32 -13.47
N VAL A 134 12.62 -6.28 -14.79
CA VAL A 134 12.22 -7.36 -15.70
C VAL A 134 13.48 -7.97 -16.31
N LYS A 135 13.71 -9.27 -16.08
CA LYS A 135 14.72 -10.07 -16.76
C LYS A 135 14.10 -10.68 -18.02
N GLN A 136 14.76 -10.52 -19.16
CA GLN A 136 14.40 -11.13 -20.44
C GLN A 136 14.96 -12.54 -20.60
#